data_AF-A0A7H1J1J2-F1
#
_entry.id   AF-A0A7H1J1J2-F1
#
_cell.length_a   1.000
_cell.length_b   1.000
_cell.length_c   1.000
_cell.angle_alpha   90.00
_cell.angle_beta   90.00
_cell.angle_gamma   90.00
#
_symmetry.space_group_name_H-M   'P 1'
#
loop_
_entity.id
_entity.type
_entity.pdbx_description
1 polymer ?
#
loop_
_entity_poly.entity_id
_entity_poly.type
_entity_poly.pdbx_seq_one_letter_code
_entity_poly.pdbx_strand_id
1 'polypeptide(L)' 'MAGSRVRFYHKGKDAMLLLHKPHPENELKGGALKSVKLHLIQEGWL' A
#
# COMPACT_ATOMS: atom_id res chain seq x y z
N MET A 1 10.41 15.45 10.27
CA MET A 1 9.26 15.53 9.34
C MET A 1 8.89 14.13 8.90
N ALA A 2 7.67 13.66 9.16
CA ALA A 2 7.24 12.34 8.70
C ALA A 2 6.84 12.43 7.21
N GLY A 3 7.56 11.74 6.33
CA GLY A 3 7.28 11.73 4.89
C GLY A 3 5.83 11.35 4.55
N SER A 4 5.37 11.69 3.36
CA SER A 4 3.99 11.43 2.90
C SER A 4 3.71 9.96 2.58
N ARG A 5 4.61 9.03 2.92
CA ARG A 5 4.48 7.60 2.60
C ARG A 5 4.41 6.77 3.88
N VAL A 6 3.64 5.68 3.82
CA VAL A 6 3.43 4.70 4.89
C VAL A 6 3.87 3.33 4.39
N ARG A 7 4.62 2.62 5.24
CA ARG A 7 5.03 1.22 5.00
C ARG A 7 4.10 0.29 5.77
N PHE A 8 3.55 -0.68 5.09
CA PHE A 8 2.79 -1.80 5.64
C PHE A 8 3.66 -3.05 5.50
N TYR A 9 3.91 -3.76 6.59
CA TYR A 9 4.75 -4.95 6.60
C TYR A 9 3.95 -6.15 7.10
N HIS A 10 4.00 -7.25 6.36
CA HIS A 10 3.35 -8.51 6.71
C HIS A 10 4.39 -9.57 7.04
N LYS A 11 4.55 -9.86 8.35
CA LYS A 11 5.57 -10.78 8.88
C LYS A 11 5.52 -12.18 8.26
N GLY A 12 4.32 -12.75 8.06
CA GLY A 12 4.17 -14.13 7.60
C GLY A 12 4.58 -14.37 6.14
N LYS A 13 4.77 -13.31 5.35
CA LYS A 13 5.19 -13.38 3.94
C LYS A 13 6.51 -12.66 3.70
N ASP A 14 7.07 -12.05 4.75
CA ASP A 14 8.16 -11.07 4.64
C ASP A 14 7.92 -10.00 3.57
N ALA A 15 6.65 -9.59 3.42
CA ALA A 15 6.21 -8.70 2.35
C ALA A 15 6.05 -7.26 2.86
N MET A 16 6.45 -6.29 2.04
CA MET A 16 6.32 -4.87 2.35
C MET A 16 5.59 -4.12 1.23
N LEU A 17 4.57 -3.35 1.60
CA LEU A 17 3.85 -2.44 0.72
C LEU A 17 4.06 -0.99 1.15
N LEU A 18 4.40 -0.12 0.19
CA LEU A 18 4.61 1.30 0.41
C LEU A 18 3.50 2.10 -0.27
N LEU A 19 2.68 2.81 0.50
CA LEU A 19 1.59 3.65 -0.01
C LEU A 19 1.80 5.11 0.35
N HIS A 20 1.25 6.01 -0.45
CA HIS A 20 1.14 7.42 -0.07
C HIS A 20 -0.01 7.57 0.93
N LYS A 21 0.16 8.44 1.93
CA LYS A 21 -0.90 8.84 2.85
C LYS A 21 -2.03 9.48 2.03
N PRO A 22 -3.30 9.18 2.34
CA PRO A 22 -4.41 9.96 1.81
C PRO A 22 -4.21 11.43 2.20
N HIS A 23 -4.17 12.31 1.19
CA HIS A 23 -4.06 13.75 1.40
C HIS A 23 -4.63 14.50 0.19
N PRO A 24 -5.44 15.57 0.39
CA PRO A 24 -5.91 16.11 1.66
C PRO A 24 -7.05 15.30 2.30
N GLU A 25 -7.78 14.53 1.50
CA GLU A 25 -8.95 13.78 1.95
C GLU A 25 -8.59 12.34 2.30
N ASN A 26 -9.41 11.69 3.16
CA ASN A 26 -9.22 10.31 3.56
C ASN A 26 -9.76 9.32 2.51
N GLU A 27 -9.37 9.52 1.25
CA GLU A 27 -9.75 8.70 0.12
C GLU A 27 -8.54 8.02 -0.51
N LEU A 28 -8.72 6.75 -0.87
CA LEU A 28 -7.70 5.99 -1.58
C LEU A 28 -7.87 6.20 -3.10
N LYS A 29 -6.94 6.95 -3.71
CA LYS A 29 -6.98 7.22 -5.15
C LYS A 29 -6.73 5.94 -5.97
N GLY A 30 -7.27 5.89 -7.19
CA GLY A 30 -7.21 4.69 -8.06
C GLY A 30 -5.80 4.15 -8.31
N GLY A 31 -4.78 5.02 -8.38
CA GLY A 31 -3.39 4.59 -8.48
C GLY A 31 -2.90 3.79 -7.26
N ALA A 32 -3.24 4.24 -6.05
CA ALA A 32 -2.94 3.50 -4.83
C ALA A 32 -3.71 2.17 -4.78
N LEU A 33 -4.97 2.15 -5.22
CA LEU A 33 -5.77 0.92 -5.29
C LEU A 33 -5.16 -0.11 -6.25
N LYS A 34 -4.68 0.36 -7.41
CA LYS A 34 -3.98 -0.49 -8.39
C LYS A 34 -2.72 -1.08 -7.79
N SER A 35 -1.91 -0.28 -7.08
CA SER A 35 -0.70 -0.77 -6.41
C SER A 35 -1.00 -1.83 -5.35
N VAL A 36 -2.05 -1.64 -4.54
CA VAL A 36 -2.51 -2.64 -3.56
C VAL A 36 -2.90 -3.94 -4.26
N LYS A 37 -3.76 -3.87 -5.29
CA LYS A 37 -4.22 -5.06 -6.03
C LYS A 37 -3.05 -5.84 -6.65
N LEU A 38 -2.13 -5.14 -7.32
CA LEU A 38 -0.97 -5.78 -7.95
C LEU A 38 -0.07 -6.47 -6.92
N HIS A 39 0.14 -5.83 -5.76
CA HIS A 39 0.92 -6.43 -4.69
C HIS A 39 0.24 -7.69 -4.14
N LEU A 40 -1.08 -7.64 -3.90
CA LEU A 40 -1.81 -8.80 -3.42
C LEU A 40 -1.78 -9.98 -4.41
N ILE A 41 -1.87 -9.72 -5.71
CA ILE A 41 -1.71 -10.76 -6.75
C ILE A 41 -0.31 -11.36 -6.72
N GLN A 42 0.73 -10.53 -6.63
CA GLN A 42 2.13 -10.99 -6.57
C GLN A 42 2.41 -11.88 -5.35
N GLU A 43 1.79 -11.55 -4.21
CA GLU A 43 1.92 -12.29 -2.95
C GLU A 43 0.99 -13.52 -2.88
N GLY A 44 0.15 -13.74 -3.90
CA GLY A 44 -0.77 -14.87 -4.02
C GLY A 44 -2.01 -14.79 -3.12
N TRP A 45 -2.52 -13.59 -2.87
CA TRP A 45 -3.73 -13.33 -2.08
C TRP A 45 -4.96 -12.98 -2.92
N LEU A 46 -4.78 -12.77 -4.21
CA LEU A 46 -5.78 -12.42 -5.22
C LEU A 46 -5.43 -13.11 -6.52
#